data_AF-A0AAJ2S6S4-F1
#
_entry.id   AF-A0AAJ2S6S4-F1
#
_cell.length_a   1.000
_cell.length_b   1.000
_cell.length_c   1.000
_cell.angle_alpha   90.00
_cell.angle_beta   90.00
_cell.angle_gamma   90.00
#
_symmetry.space_group_name_H-M   'P 1'
#
loop_
_entity.id
_entity.type
_entity.pdbx_description
1 polymer ?
#
loop_
_entity_poly.entity_id
_entity_poly.type
_entity_poly.pdbx_seq_one_letter_code
_entity_poly.pdbx_strand_id
1 'polypeptide(L)'
;MKKNFIFLILLSIFSNAYSLESATKKSNTIIDTWVWEKSIGSANNPYVSTPKSIGYNKKITFTSDGRVITFKNNVEIRNSTYELKKGISAIDSLEHDLISFEGTTYVIENLDNEHLTIVINATDGAKSIYKR
;
A
#
# COMPACT_ATOMS: atom_id res chain seq x y z
N MET A 1 35.46 -51.11 -19.89
CA MET A 1 36.24 -49.87 -19.70
C MET A 1 35.28 -48.69 -19.84
N LYS A 2 35.17 -47.88 -18.78
CA LYS A 2 34.18 -46.80 -18.63
C LYS A 2 34.58 -45.60 -19.50
N LYS A 3 33.63 -45.03 -20.24
CA LYS A 3 33.77 -43.70 -20.86
C LYS A 3 32.58 -42.85 -20.43
N ASN A 4 32.91 -41.83 -19.63
CA ASN A 4 32.01 -40.80 -19.14
C ASN A 4 31.58 -39.92 -20.32
N PHE A 5 30.30 -39.57 -20.40
CA PHE A 5 29.87 -38.39 -21.14
C PHE A 5 29.06 -37.48 -20.23
N ILE A 6 29.44 -36.21 -20.36
CA ILE A 6 29.25 -35.12 -19.42
C ILE A 6 27.82 -34.57 -19.49
N PHE A 7 27.34 -34.20 -18.32
CA PHE A 7 26.15 -33.44 -17.99
C PHE A 7 26.00 -32.15 -18.84
N LEU A 8 24.81 -31.91 -19.41
CA LEU A 8 24.40 -30.61 -19.95
C LEU A 8 23.12 -30.18 -19.24
N ILE A 9 23.28 -29.52 -18.09
CA ILE A 9 22.21 -28.70 -17.49
C ILE A 9 22.13 -27.43 -18.33
N LEU A 10 21.11 -27.33 -19.19
CA LEU A 10 20.66 -26.04 -19.70
C LEU A 10 19.98 -25.29 -18.55
N LEU A 11 20.77 -24.44 -17.90
CA LEU A 11 20.31 -23.49 -16.92
C LEU A 11 19.59 -22.37 -17.68
N SER A 12 18.26 -22.47 -17.80
CA SER A 12 17.41 -21.39 -18.31
C SER A 12 17.33 -20.28 -17.27
N ILE A 13 18.34 -19.42 -17.23
CA ILE A 13 18.34 -18.21 -16.42
C ILE A 13 17.45 -17.18 -17.14
N PHE A 14 16.13 -17.31 -17.01
CA PHE A 14 15.24 -16.18 -17.28
C PHE A 14 15.37 -15.21 -16.12
N SER A 15 16.30 -14.27 -16.26
CA SER A 15 16.40 -13.09 -15.42
C SER A 15 15.13 -12.25 -15.59
N ASN A 16 14.16 -12.44 -14.70
CA ASN A 16 13.09 -11.47 -14.49
C ASN A 16 13.66 -10.23 -13.78
N ALA A 17 14.40 -9.41 -14.51
CA ALA A 17 14.73 -8.05 -14.09
C ALA A 17 13.60 -7.14 -14.55
N TYR A 18 12.43 -7.25 -13.92
CA TYR A 18 11.33 -6.32 -14.16
C TYR A 18 10.90 -5.63 -12.86
N SER A 19 10.91 -4.29 -12.94
CA SER A 19 10.07 -3.36 -12.18
C SER A 19 10.63 -2.66 -10.93
N LEU A 20 11.92 -2.33 -10.86
CA LEU A 20 12.40 -1.37 -9.84
C LEU A 20 11.92 0.08 -10.13
N GLU A 21 11.77 0.43 -11.41
CA GLU A 21 11.48 1.80 -11.86
C GLU A 21 10.04 2.23 -11.56
N SER A 22 9.06 1.32 -11.71
CA SER A 22 7.66 1.62 -11.40
C SER A 22 7.41 1.81 -9.89
N ALA A 23 8.08 1.00 -9.06
CA ALA A 23 8.05 1.11 -7.61
C ALA A 23 8.65 2.44 -7.14
N THR A 24 9.76 2.87 -7.74
CA THR A 24 10.43 4.14 -7.41
C THR A 24 9.55 5.34 -7.78
N LYS A 25 8.90 5.32 -8.96
CA LYS A 25 8.00 6.41 -9.38
C LYS A 25 6.79 6.57 -8.45
N LYS A 26 6.13 5.46 -8.08
CA LYS A 26 5.00 5.49 -7.13
C LYS A 26 5.42 5.82 -5.70
N SER A 27 6.60 5.38 -5.27
CA SER A 27 7.18 5.76 -3.98
C SER A 27 7.32 7.29 -3.90
N ASN A 28 7.83 7.94 -4.95
CA ASN A 28 7.90 9.39 -5.01
C ASN A 28 6.51 10.06 -5.02
N THR A 29 5.49 9.42 -5.61
CA THR A 29 4.13 9.96 -5.62
C THR A 29 3.44 9.85 -4.26
N ILE A 30 3.69 8.81 -3.47
CA ILE A 30 3.01 8.62 -2.17
C ILE A 30 3.58 9.49 -1.06
N ILE A 31 4.85 9.91 -1.17
CA ILE A 31 5.52 10.80 -0.20
C ILE A 31 4.84 12.17 -0.24
N ASP A 32 3.94 12.40 0.72
CA ASP A 32 3.27 13.67 0.97
C ASP A 32 2.45 13.58 2.27
N THR A 33 1.77 14.66 2.61
CA THR A 33 0.70 14.70 3.60
C THR A 33 -0.66 14.48 2.92
N TRP A 34 -1.41 13.55 3.46
CA TRP A 34 -2.72 13.12 2.98
C TRP A 34 -3.77 13.39 4.07
N VAL A 35 -4.65 14.33 3.81
CA VAL A 35 -5.79 14.67 4.67
C VAL A 35 -6.92 13.70 4.42
N TRP A 36 -7.38 13.04 5.48
CA TRP A 36 -8.46 12.05 5.39
C TRP A 36 -9.80 12.74 5.18
N GLU A 37 -10.50 12.37 4.11
CA GLU A 37 -11.84 12.88 3.82
C GLU A 37 -12.92 11.98 4.41
N LYS A 38 -12.78 10.66 4.20
CA LYS A 38 -13.75 9.67 4.67
C LYS A 38 -13.21 8.24 4.67
N SER A 39 -13.85 7.39 5.44
CA SER A 39 -13.74 5.94 5.32
C SER A 39 -15.11 5.31 5.03
N ILE A 40 -15.12 4.27 4.22
CA ILE A 40 -16.32 3.54 3.82
C ILE A 40 -16.13 2.08 4.23
N GLY A 41 -17.07 1.57 5.01
CA GLY A 41 -17.12 0.15 5.39
C GLY A 41 -17.41 -0.76 4.20
N SER A 42 -17.15 -2.05 4.35
CA SER A 42 -17.45 -3.04 3.32
C SER A 42 -18.95 -3.35 3.22
N ALA A 43 -19.34 -4.14 2.22
CA ALA A 43 -20.73 -4.55 2.03
C ALA A 43 -21.31 -5.30 3.24
N ASN A 44 -20.47 -6.07 3.95
CA ASN A 44 -20.89 -6.85 5.13
C ASN A 44 -20.99 -6.00 6.41
N ASN A 45 -20.35 -4.83 6.45
CA ASN A 45 -20.41 -3.90 7.57
C ASN A 45 -20.40 -2.45 7.05
N PRO A 46 -21.53 -1.98 6.47
CA PRO A 46 -21.57 -0.71 5.79
C PRO A 46 -21.58 0.45 6.79
N TYR A 47 -20.66 1.39 6.62
CA TYR A 47 -20.65 2.66 7.33
C TYR A 47 -19.96 3.73 6.50
N VAL A 48 -20.21 4.99 6.84
CA VAL A 48 -19.42 6.12 6.33
C VAL A 48 -18.94 6.96 7.51
N SER A 49 -17.62 7.05 7.64
CA SER A 49 -16.95 7.87 8.64
C SER A 49 -16.36 9.10 7.94
N THR A 50 -16.60 10.29 8.48
CA THR A 50 -16.04 11.57 8.00
C THR A 50 -15.55 12.36 9.21
N PRO A 51 -14.72 13.41 9.04
CA PRO A 51 -14.33 14.27 10.15
C PRO A 51 -15.53 14.81 10.93
N LYS A 52 -16.62 15.12 10.22
CA LYS A 52 -17.87 15.58 10.82
C LYS A 52 -18.55 14.51 11.68
N SER A 53 -18.60 13.25 11.22
CA SER A 53 -19.29 12.19 11.98
C SER A 53 -18.49 11.67 13.18
N ILE A 54 -17.16 11.78 13.17
CA ILE A 54 -16.32 11.33 14.31
C ILE A 54 -15.84 12.48 15.21
N GLY A 55 -16.03 13.73 14.80
CA GLY A 55 -15.68 14.92 15.58
C GLY A 55 -14.20 15.28 15.61
N TYR A 56 -13.39 14.76 14.69
CA TYR A 56 -11.97 15.11 14.59
C TYR A 56 -11.41 14.89 13.18
N ASN A 57 -10.37 15.66 12.85
CA ASN A 57 -9.63 15.53 11.60
C ASN A 57 -8.52 14.49 11.74
N LYS A 58 -8.28 13.73 10.67
CA LYS A 58 -7.14 12.82 10.53
C LYS A 58 -6.30 13.24 9.33
N LYS A 59 -4.99 13.09 9.43
CA LYS A 59 -4.10 13.11 8.26
C LYS A 59 -2.96 12.14 8.50
N ILE A 60 -2.36 11.67 7.41
CA ILE A 60 -1.16 10.83 7.44
C ILE A 60 -0.08 11.49 6.58
N THR A 61 1.18 11.39 6.98
CA THR A 61 2.31 11.90 6.19
C THR A 61 3.25 10.75 5.89
N PHE A 62 3.43 10.40 4.62
CA PHE A 62 4.48 9.49 4.16
C PHE A 62 5.72 10.30 3.86
N THR A 63 6.85 9.82 4.35
CA THR A 63 8.14 10.52 4.31
C THR A 63 9.13 9.74 3.45
N SER A 64 10.08 10.44 2.85
CA SER A 64 11.08 9.83 1.95
C SER A 64 12.04 8.86 2.66
N ASP A 65 12.17 8.95 3.98
CA ASP A 65 12.95 8.01 4.80
C ASP A 65 12.14 6.77 5.24
N GLY A 66 10.97 6.54 4.63
CA GLY A 66 10.19 5.31 4.83
C GLY A 66 9.34 5.31 6.09
N ARG A 67 8.99 6.49 6.63
CA ARG A 67 8.11 6.64 7.79
C ARG A 67 6.71 7.13 7.40
N VAL A 68 5.71 6.66 8.12
CA VAL A 68 4.34 7.18 8.11
C VAL A 68 4.02 7.76 9.47
N ILE A 69 3.52 8.99 9.48
CA ILE A 69 3.14 9.72 10.68
C ILE A 69 1.64 9.97 10.65
N THR A 70 0.92 9.48 11.66
CA THR A 70 -0.53 9.64 11.77
C THR A 70 -0.84 10.77 12.73
N PHE A 71 -1.72 11.69 12.32
CA PHE A 71 -2.14 12.84 13.12
C PHE A 71 -3.64 12.79 13.42
N LYS A 72 -3.99 13.24 14.63
CA LYS A 72 -5.36 13.56 15.04
C LYS A 72 -5.42 15.03 15.43
N ASN A 73 -6.26 15.83 14.77
CA ASN A 73 -6.36 17.28 15.00
C ASN A 73 -4.98 17.97 14.99
N ASN A 74 -4.14 17.64 14.00
CA ASN A 74 -2.75 18.13 13.87
C ASN A 74 -1.78 17.73 14.99
N VAL A 75 -2.19 16.89 15.94
CA VAL A 75 -1.29 16.29 16.94
C VAL A 75 -0.83 14.93 16.42
N GLU A 76 0.48 14.71 16.37
CA GLU A 76 1.07 13.41 16.06
C GLU A 76 0.62 12.39 17.11
N ILE A 77 0.05 11.27 16.65
CA ILE A 77 -0.40 10.20 17.54
C ILE A 77 0.36 8.89 17.30
N ARG A 78 0.97 8.71 16.12
CA ARG A 78 1.78 7.54 15.76
C ARG A 78 2.82 7.91 14.73
N ASN A 79 3.93 7.17 14.76
CA ASN A 79 5.04 7.33 13.85
C ASN A 79 5.74 5.97 13.67
N SER A 80 5.57 5.35 12.51
CA SER A 80 6.06 4.00 12.22
C SER A 80 6.70 3.92 10.85
N THR A 81 7.42 2.84 10.58
CA THR A 81 7.87 2.53 9.23
C THR A 81 6.69 2.11 8.35
N TYR A 82 6.77 2.38 7.05
CA TYR A 82 5.88 1.77 6.05
C TYR A 82 6.69 0.97 5.02
N GLU A 83 6.04 0.00 4.41
CA GLU A 83 6.61 -0.81 3.32
C GLU A 83 5.70 -0.73 2.09
N LEU A 84 6.29 -0.46 0.92
CA LEU A 84 5.62 -0.57 -0.37
C LEU A 84 6.09 -1.84 -1.08
N LYS A 85 5.14 -2.61 -1.61
CA LYS A 85 5.45 -3.80 -2.43
C LYS A 85 4.34 -4.12 -3.41
N LYS A 86 4.64 -4.96 -4.39
CA LYS A 86 3.61 -5.67 -5.14
C LYS A 86 3.22 -6.95 -4.41
N GLY A 87 1.95 -7.33 -4.48
CA GLY A 87 1.49 -8.58 -3.91
C GLY A 87 0.05 -8.91 -4.27
N ILE A 88 -0.34 -10.15 -3.99
CA ILE A 88 -1.70 -10.63 -4.26
C ILE A 88 -2.67 -10.07 -3.21
N SER A 89 -3.75 -9.46 -3.67
CA SER A 89 -4.82 -8.94 -2.85
C SER A 89 -5.76 -10.05 -2.38
N ALA A 90 -6.18 -9.98 -1.12
CA ALA A 90 -7.22 -10.83 -0.54
C ALA A 90 -8.64 -10.43 -0.99
N ILE A 91 -8.78 -9.31 -1.71
CA ILE A 91 -10.07 -8.79 -2.18
C ILE A 91 -10.49 -9.48 -3.49
N ASP A 92 -9.56 -9.61 -4.44
CA ASP A 92 -9.85 -10.08 -5.81
C ASP A 92 -8.84 -11.13 -6.32
N SER A 93 -7.88 -11.55 -5.49
CA SER A 93 -6.80 -12.47 -5.87
C SER A 93 -5.94 -12.00 -7.05
N LEU A 94 -5.89 -10.69 -7.32
CA LEU A 94 -5.03 -10.09 -8.34
C LEU A 94 -3.80 -9.44 -7.71
N GLU A 95 -2.77 -9.19 -8.52
CA GLU A 95 -1.59 -8.44 -8.09
C GLU A 95 -1.92 -6.95 -8.03
N HIS A 96 -1.63 -6.33 -6.88
CA HIS A 96 -1.78 -4.89 -6.65
C HIS A 96 -0.54 -4.29 -6.03
N ASP A 97 -0.45 -2.96 -6.06
CA ASP A 97 0.47 -2.24 -5.19
C ASP A 97 -0.12 -2.21 -3.77
N LEU A 98 0.71 -2.60 -2.81
CA LEU A 98 0.36 -2.71 -1.41
C LEU A 98 1.20 -1.74 -0.60
N ILE A 99 0.59 -1.19 0.46
CA ILE A 99 1.28 -0.45 1.49
C ILE A 99 0.99 -1.07 2.85
N SER A 100 2.05 -1.32 3.64
CA SER A 100 1.93 -1.90 4.98
C SER A 100 2.46 -0.93 6.01
N PHE A 101 1.66 -0.62 7.04
CA PHE A 101 2.08 0.18 8.18
C PHE A 101 1.18 -0.11 9.38
N GLU A 102 1.67 0.14 10.59
CA GLU A 102 0.92 -0.07 11.84
C GLU A 102 0.26 -1.47 11.95
N GLY A 103 0.91 -2.50 11.39
CA GLY A 103 0.41 -3.88 11.40
C GLY A 103 -0.74 -4.17 10.42
N THR A 104 -1.11 -3.20 9.58
CA THR A 104 -2.16 -3.36 8.56
C THR A 104 -1.57 -3.24 7.16
N THR A 105 -1.96 -4.16 6.28
CA THR A 105 -1.64 -4.09 4.85
C THR A 105 -2.85 -3.55 4.11
N TYR A 106 -2.62 -2.60 3.21
CA TYR A 106 -3.63 -2.00 2.37
C TYR A 106 -3.31 -2.22 0.89
N VAL A 107 -4.35 -2.38 0.09
CA VAL A 107 -4.31 -2.24 -1.37
C VAL A 107 -4.38 -0.76 -1.72
N ILE A 108 -3.49 -0.27 -2.57
CA ILE A 108 -3.55 1.08 -3.13
C ILE A 108 -4.44 1.05 -4.38
N GLU A 109 -5.71 1.41 -4.24
CA GLU A 109 -6.66 1.45 -5.36
C GLU A 109 -6.45 2.67 -6.27
N ASN A 110 -6.10 3.82 -5.68
CA ASN A 110 -5.79 5.04 -6.42
C ASN A 110 -4.65 5.80 -5.72
N LEU A 111 -3.69 6.26 -6.52
CA LEU A 111 -2.64 7.17 -6.11
C LEU A 111 -2.29 8.09 -7.28
N ASP A 112 -2.61 9.37 -7.13
CA ASP A 112 -2.21 10.43 -8.05
C ASP A 112 -1.64 11.64 -7.29
N ASN A 113 -1.55 12.79 -7.94
CA ASN A 113 -0.99 14.01 -7.35
C ASN A 113 -1.90 14.68 -6.32
N GLU A 114 -3.18 14.31 -6.24
CA GLU A 114 -4.16 14.94 -5.37
C GLU A 114 -4.91 13.92 -4.50
N HIS A 115 -5.06 12.67 -4.95
CA HIS A 115 -5.90 11.66 -4.33
C HIS A 115 -5.12 10.40 -3.96
N LEU A 116 -5.44 9.88 -2.77
CA LEU A 116 -5.00 8.57 -2.30
C LEU A 116 -6.21 7.78 -1.81
N THR A 117 -6.41 6.59 -2.37
CA THR A 117 -7.41 5.63 -1.89
C THR A 117 -6.71 4.34 -1.53
N ILE A 118 -6.86 3.93 -0.27
CA ILE A 118 -6.33 2.66 0.25
C ILE A 118 -7.47 1.84 0.84
N VAL A 119 -7.42 0.53 0.66
CA VAL A 119 -8.40 -0.42 1.20
C VAL A 119 -7.66 -1.46 2.02
N ILE A 120 -8.14 -1.78 3.22
CA ILE A 120 -7.55 -2.87 4.01
C ILE A 120 -7.53 -4.14 3.16
N ASN A 121 -6.37 -4.80 3.05
CA ASN A 121 -6.19 -6.00 2.23
C ASN A 121 -6.82 -7.23 2.91
N ALA A 122 -8.14 -7.23 3.01
CA ALA A 122 -8.99 -8.25 3.57
C ALA A 122 -10.31 -8.29 2.79
N THR A 123 -10.98 -9.44 2.75
CA THR A 123 -12.21 -9.65 1.95
C THR A 123 -13.34 -8.67 2.30
N ASP A 124 -13.36 -8.15 3.53
CA ASP A 124 -14.32 -7.17 4.04
C ASP A 124 -13.64 -5.86 4.49
N GLY A 125 -12.49 -5.55 3.91
CA GLY A 125 -11.66 -4.40 4.26
C GLY A 125 -12.36 -3.05 4.06
N ALA A 126 -12.19 -2.15 5.02
CA ALA A 126 -12.67 -0.77 4.89
C ALA A 126 -11.78 0.05 3.95
N LYS A 127 -12.41 0.93 3.19
CA LYS A 127 -11.77 1.90 2.29
C LYS A 127 -11.51 3.21 3.02
N SER A 128 -10.36 3.81 2.81
CA SER A 128 -10.02 5.15 3.29
C SER A 128 -9.60 6.03 2.12
N ILE A 129 -10.20 7.22 2.05
CA ILE A 129 -10.03 8.18 0.96
C ILE A 129 -9.41 9.44 1.54
N TYR A 130 -8.34 9.89 0.89
CA TYR A 130 -7.54 11.02 1.29
C TYR A 130 -7.31 11.98 0.12
N LYS A 131 -7.03 13.24 0.47
CA LYS A 131 -6.68 14.32 -0.44
C LYS A 131 -5.45 15.09 0.07
N ARG A 132 -4.65 15.66 -0.81
CA ARG A 132 -3.60 16.62 -0.43
C ARG A 132 -4.16 18.00 -0.08
#